data_AF-A0A554JJS1-F1
#
_entry.id   AF-A0A554JJS1-F1
#
_cell.length_a   1.000
_cell.length_b   1.000
_cell.length_c   1.000
_cell.angle_alpha   90.00
_cell.angle_beta   90.00
_cell.angle_gamma   90.00
#
_symmetry.space_group_name_H-M   'P 1'
#
loop_
_entity.id
_entity.type
_entity.pdbx_description
1 polymer ?
#
loop_
_entity_poly.entity_id
_entity_poly.type
_entity_poly.pdbx_seq_one_letter_code
_entity_poly.pdbx_strand_id
1 'polypeptide(L)'
;MTQPSPAELHIHAWIQKAEEDELTCRSLLKHRDAPPAPCCFCAQQMAEKYLKALLIFHSKNFPKIHDLKRLATLIDPYESDIFPSLEDDFNVLNKFYATTRYPGDFPEGFSWQDAETSLNAALRIKEFVLQKISKSN
;
A
#
# COMPACT_ATOMS: atom_id res chain seq x y z
N MET A 1 25.43 4.46 -20.01
CA MET A 1 24.44 4.17 -18.96
C MET A 1 24.76 5.07 -17.78
N THR A 2 23.92 6.07 -17.53
CA THR A 2 24.06 6.99 -16.38
C THR A 2 23.66 6.26 -15.10
N GLN A 3 24.40 6.49 -14.02
CA GLN A 3 24.06 5.95 -12.70
C GLN A 3 22.76 6.59 -12.20
N PRO A 4 21.87 5.83 -11.54
CA PRO A 4 20.64 6.38 -10.97
C PRO A 4 20.95 7.38 -9.85
N SER A 5 20.15 8.43 -9.77
CA SER A 5 20.18 9.42 -8.70
C SER A 5 19.81 8.82 -7.35
N PRO A 6 20.21 9.44 -6.22
CA PRO A 6 19.80 9.00 -4.88
C PRO A 6 18.28 8.90 -4.68
N ALA A 7 17.50 9.73 -5.39
CA ALA A 7 16.04 9.68 -5.33
C ALA A 7 15.48 8.44 -6.02
N GLU A 8 16.00 8.06 -7.20
CA GLU A 8 15.61 6.85 -7.93
C GLU A 8 15.95 5.59 -7.12
N LEU A 9 17.13 5.54 -6.48
CA LEU A 9 17.50 4.45 -5.57
C LEU A 9 16.53 4.33 -4.39
N HIS A 10 16.08 5.46 -3.85
CA HIS A 10 15.12 5.47 -2.74
C HIS A 10 13.74 4.96 -3.18
N ILE A 11 13.26 5.38 -4.35
CA ILE A 11 11.99 4.89 -4.93
C ILE A 11 12.04 3.37 -5.13
N HIS A 12 13.11 2.85 -5.73
CA HIS A 12 13.29 1.42 -5.93
C HIS A 12 13.31 0.63 -4.61
N ALA A 13 13.95 1.16 -3.56
CA ALA A 13 13.95 0.53 -2.25
C ALA A 13 12.53 0.40 -1.65
N TRP A 14 11.68 1.43 -1.82
CA TRP A 14 10.28 1.36 -1.37
C TRP A 14 9.45 0.37 -2.17
N ILE A 15 9.62 0.34 -3.49
CA ILE A 15 8.96 -0.64 -4.37
C ILE A 15 9.36 -2.06 -3.97
N GLN A 16 10.65 -2.32 -3.79
CA GLN A 16 11.14 -3.63 -3.37
C GLN A 16 10.54 -4.05 -2.01
N LYS A 17 10.44 -3.14 -1.05
CA LYS A 17 9.79 -3.42 0.24
C LYS A 17 8.29 -3.67 0.13
N ALA A 18 7.61 -3.10 -0.87
CA ALA A 18 6.21 -3.39 -1.13
C ALA A 18 6.03 -4.77 -1.80
N GLU A 19 6.96 -5.16 -2.67
CA GLU A 19 6.97 -6.49 -3.30
C GLU A 19 7.20 -7.63 -2.28
N GLU A 20 8.05 -7.41 -1.27
CA GLU A 20 8.21 -8.32 -0.14
C GLU A 20 6.88 -8.54 0.62
N ASP A 21 6.10 -7.48 0.85
CA ASP A 21 4.78 -7.58 1.49
C ASP A 21 3.78 -8.31 0.60
N GLU A 22 3.80 -8.06 -0.73
CA GLU A 22 2.94 -8.75 -1.68
C GLU A 22 3.20 -10.26 -1.67
N LEU A 23 4.47 -10.68 -1.70
CA LEU A 23 4.86 -12.09 -1.61
C LEU A 23 4.36 -12.71 -0.30
N THR A 24 4.45 -11.96 0.81
CA THR A 24 3.95 -12.39 2.11
C THR A 24 2.43 -12.60 2.09
N CYS A 25 1.67 -11.64 1.58
CA CYS A 25 0.21 -11.76 1.41
C CYS A 25 -0.17 -12.97 0.55
N ARG A 26 0.50 -13.14 -0.60
CA ARG A 26 0.24 -14.26 -1.52
C ARG A 26 0.52 -15.61 -0.87
N SER A 27 1.60 -15.71 -0.07
CA SER A 27 1.92 -16.91 0.70
C SER A 27 0.83 -17.24 1.71
N LEU A 28 0.42 -16.25 2.52
CA LEU A 28 -0.63 -16.41 3.54
C LEU A 28 -1.97 -16.82 2.92
N LEU A 29 -2.38 -16.20 1.82
CA LEU A 29 -3.63 -16.55 1.12
C LEU A 29 -3.60 -17.95 0.50
N LYS A 30 -2.43 -18.39 0.04
CA LYS A 30 -2.25 -19.72 -0.57
C LYS A 30 -2.29 -20.83 0.49
N HIS A 31 -1.59 -20.64 1.59
CA HIS A 31 -1.39 -21.70 2.58
C HIS A 31 -2.47 -21.73 3.65
N ARG A 32 -3.00 -20.55 4.02
CA ARG A 32 -4.03 -20.39 5.05
C ARG A 32 -3.72 -21.11 6.37
N ASP A 33 -2.44 -21.18 6.71
CA ASP A 33 -1.87 -21.85 7.89
C ASP A 33 -1.64 -20.88 9.07
N ALA A 34 -2.02 -19.62 8.90
CA ALA A 34 -2.03 -18.57 9.92
C ALA A 34 -3.37 -17.81 9.90
N PRO A 35 -3.71 -17.03 10.94
CA PRO A 35 -4.88 -16.15 10.89
C PRO A 35 -4.84 -15.18 9.68
N PRO A 36 -6.00 -14.74 9.17
CA PRO A 36 -6.06 -13.82 8.02
C PRO A 36 -5.62 -12.39 8.35
N ALA A 37 -5.68 -11.97 9.62
CA ALA A 37 -5.32 -10.63 10.08
C ALA A 37 -3.91 -10.16 9.64
N PRO A 38 -2.84 -10.97 9.80
CA PRO A 38 -1.52 -10.68 9.21
C PRO A 38 -1.54 -10.34 7.72
N CYS A 39 -2.37 -11.00 6.91
CA CYS A 39 -2.47 -10.71 5.48
C CYS A 39 -3.09 -9.33 5.22
N CYS A 40 -4.14 -8.96 5.98
CA CYS A 40 -4.75 -7.63 5.88
C CYS A 40 -3.74 -6.54 6.26
N PHE A 41 -2.95 -6.77 7.32
CA PHE A 41 -1.89 -5.86 7.75
C PHE A 41 -0.80 -5.70 6.66
N CYS A 42 -0.28 -6.81 6.14
CA CYS A 42 0.71 -6.77 5.06
C CYS A 42 0.18 -6.08 3.80
N ALA A 43 -1.10 -6.26 3.45
CA ALA A 43 -1.70 -5.59 2.30
C ALA A 43 -1.78 -4.06 2.48
N GLN A 44 -2.10 -3.57 3.68
CA GLN A 44 -2.05 -2.12 3.94
C GLN A 44 -0.61 -1.60 3.87
N GLN A 45 0.37 -2.33 4.43
CA GLN A 45 1.78 -1.94 4.37
C GLN A 45 2.31 -1.90 2.94
N MET A 46 1.92 -2.86 2.10
CA MET A 46 2.22 -2.90 0.67
C MET A 46 1.73 -1.61 -0.02
N ALA A 47 0.46 -1.25 0.19
CA ALA A 47 -0.12 -0.02 -0.36
C ALA A 47 0.58 1.25 0.15
N GLU A 48 0.86 1.33 1.45
CA GLU A 48 1.57 2.46 2.08
C GLU A 48 2.94 2.69 1.42
N LYS A 49 3.69 1.60 1.20
CA LYS A 49 5.03 1.65 0.59
C LYS A 49 4.99 2.08 -0.87
N TYR A 50 4.01 1.62 -1.65
CA TYR A 50 3.81 2.09 -3.02
C TYR A 50 3.45 3.59 -3.05
N LEU A 51 2.51 4.05 -2.22
CA LEU A 51 2.16 5.48 -2.15
C LEU A 51 3.35 6.34 -1.73
N LYS A 52 4.19 5.86 -0.80
CA LYS A 52 5.43 6.53 -0.41
C LYS A 52 6.42 6.62 -1.57
N ALA A 53 6.55 5.58 -2.38
CA ALA A 53 7.37 5.62 -3.59
C ALA A 53 6.88 6.71 -4.56
N LEU A 54 5.56 6.81 -4.80
CA LEU A 54 4.96 7.85 -5.64
C LEU A 54 5.16 9.26 -5.04
N LEU A 55 5.03 9.41 -3.73
CA LEU A 55 5.25 10.71 -3.08
C LEU A 55 6.71 11.17 -3.17
N ILE A 56 7.67 10.25 -3.02
CA ILE A 56 9.10 10.54 -3.21
C ILE A 56 9.37 10.95 -4.67
N PHE A 57 8.73 10.25 -5.62
CA PHE A 57 8.82 10.55 -7.04
C PHE A 57 8.44 12.02 -7.35
N HIS A 58 7.36 12.55 -6.77
CA HIS A 58 6.95 13.93 -7.01
C HIS A 58 7.62 14.98 -6.11
N SER A 59 7.73 14.71 -4.81
CA SER A 59 7.97 15.76 -3.80
C SER A 59 9.29 15.64 -3.04
N LYS A 60 10.03 14.53 -3.23
CA LYS A 60 11.25 14.17 -2.46
C LYS A 60 11.11 14.20 -0.93
N ASN A 61 9.90 14.35 -0.40
CA ASN A 61 9.60 14.38 1.03
C ASN A 61 9.08 13.02 1.51
N PHE A 62 9.48 12.66 2.72
CA PHE A 62 9.12 11.37 3.33
C PHE A 62 8.47 11.57 4.71
N PRO A 63 7.14 11.73 4.78
CA PRO A 63 6.44 11.82 6.05
C PRO A 63 6.24 10.42 6.66
N LYS A 64 6.43 10.31 7.98
CA LYS A 64 6.07 9.10 8.75
C LYS A 64 4.57 9.07 9.01
N ILE A 65 3.80 8.84 7.95
CA ILE A 65 2.33 8.70 7.98
C ILE A 65 1.97 7.27 7.59
N HIS A 66 1.02 6.69 8.31
CA HIS A 66 0.47 5.36 8.05
C HIS A 66 -0.96 5.38 7.48
N ASP A 67 -1.64 6.52 7.60
CA ASP A 67 -2.97 6.67 7.04
C ASP A 67 -2.86 6.88 5.52
N LEU A 68 -3.47 5.96 4.75
CA LEU A 68 -3.37 5.99 3.29
C LEU A 68 -4.05 7.21 2.67
N LYS A 69 -5.18 7.68 3.24
CA LYS A 69 -5.86 8.89 2.77
C LYS A 69 -5.00 10.13 3.00
N ARG A 70 -4.35 10.24 4.16
CA ARG A 70 -3.43 11.35 4.44
C ARG A 70 -2.22 11.33 3.50
N LEU A 71 -1.70 10.16 3.15
CA LEU A 71 -0.67 10.05 2.11
C LEU A 71 -1.22 10.49 0.74
N ALA A 72 -2.42 10.04 0.37
CA ALA A 72 -3.07 10.43 -0.88
C ALA A 72 -3.31 11.94 -0.99
N THR A 73 -3.69 12.63 0.10
CA THR A 73 -3.82 14.10 0.13
C THR A 73 -2.51 14.82 -0.21
N LEU A 74 -1.35 14.24 0.13
CA LEU A 74 -0.04 14.82 -0.23
C LEU A 74 0.34 14.56 -1.69
N ILE A 75 -0.24 13.54 -2.31
CA ILE A 75 0.00 13.14 -3.70
C ILE A 75 -0.98 13.83 -4.66
N ASP A 76 -2.21 14.11 -4.22
CA ASP A 76 -3.31 14.71 -5.00
C ASP A 76 -2.93 15.98 -5.78
N PRO A 77 -2.09 16.91 -5.28
CA PRO A 77 -1.63 18.06 -6.07
C PRO A 77 -0.83 17.69 -7.33
N TYR A 78 -0.30 16.47 -7.38
CA TYR A 78 0.49 15.94 -8.51
C TYR A 78 -0.31 14.93 -9.34
N GLU A 79 -1.18 14.16 -8.71
CA GLU A 79 -1.99 13.10 -9.32
C GLU A 79 -3.46 13.21 -8.89
N SER A 80 -4.19 14.12 -9.53
CA SER A 80 -5.57 14.50 -9.14
C SER A 80 -6.62 13.41 -9.33
N ASP A 81 -6.28 12.33 -10.03
CA ASP A 81 -7.13 11.15 -10.18
C ASP A 81 -6.98 10.14 -9.04
N ILE A 82 -6.10 10.38 -8.06
CA ILE A 82 -5.84 9.44 -6.95
C ILE A 82 -7.09 9.16 -6.11
N PHE A 83 -7.85 10.19 -5.71
CA PHE A 83 -9.06 9.99 -4.91
C PHE A 83 -10.21 9.39 -5.74
N PRO A 84 -10.54 9.91 -6.93
CA PRO A 84 -11.54 9.29 -7.79
C PRO A 84 -11.25 7.81 -8.10
N SER A 85 -9.98 7.40 -8.13
CA SER A 85 -9.59 6.04 -8.49
C SER A 85 -9.48 5.08 -7.30
N LEU A 86 -9.10 5.57 -6.11
CA LEU A 86 -8.64 4.70 -5.01
C LEU A 86 -9.27 4.99 -3.65
N GLU A 87 -10.24 5.90 -3.54
CA GLU A 87 -10.82 6.27 -2.23
C GLU A 87 -11.39 5.05 -1.47
N ASP A 88 -12.10 4.16 -2.18
CA ASP A 88 -12.64 2.94 -1.59
C ASP A 88 -11.54 1.97 -1.12
N ASP A 89 -10.44 1.88 -1.88
CA ASP A 89 -9.29 1.07 -1.51
C ASP A 89 -8.62 1.58 -0.23
N PHE A 90 -8.51 2.91 -0.07
CA PHE A 90 -8.00 3.51 1.15
C PHE A 90 -8.92 3.24 2.35
N ASN A 91 -10.23 3.32 2.17
CA ASN A 91 -11.22 3.01 3.22
C ASN A 91 -11.09 1.56 3.69
N VAL A 92 -11.02 0.62 2.76
CA VAL A 92 -10.87 -0.82 3.05
C VAL A 92 -9.60 -1.08 3.86
N LEU A 93 -8.46 -0.59 3.39
CA LEU A 93 -7.16 -0.89 3.99
C LEU A 93 -6.97 -0.20 5.35
N ASN A 94 -7.38 1.07 5.49
CA ASN A 94 -7.29 1.78 6.77
C ASN A 94 -8.19 1.13 7.85
N LYS A 95 -9.39 0.65 7.49
CA LYS A 95 -10.29 -0.05 8.41
C LYS A 95 -9.60 -1.25 9.04
N PHE A 96 -9.01 -2.12 8.22
CA PHE A 96 -8.37 -3.33 8.69
C PHE A 96 -7.06 -3.05 9.45
N TYR A 97 -6.29 -2.04 9.04
CA TYR A 97 -5.08 -1.66 9.76
C TYR A 97 -5.36 -1.12 11.18
N ALA A 98 -6.44 -0.37 11.37
CA ALA A 98 -6.82 0.08 12.70
C ALA A 98 -7.18 -1.10 13.61
N THR A 99 -7.97 -2.04 13.10
CA THR A 99 -8.57 -3.13 13.89
C THR A 99 -7.65 -4.32 14.13
N THR A 100 -6.54 -4.46 13.40
CA THR A 100 -5.50 -5.47 13.68
C THR A 100 -4.65 -5.18 14.92
N ARG A 101 -4.67 -3.95 15.44
CA ARG A 101 -3.69 -3.48 16.45
C ARG A 101 -4.14 -3.60 17.90
N TYR A 102 -5.45 -3.71 18.17
CA TYR A 102 -5.97 -3.80 19.53
C TYR A 102 -6.93 -4.98 19.71
N PRO A 103 -6.74 -5.81 20.75
CA PRO A 103 -7.71 -6.84 21.10
C PRO A 103 -9.07 -6.21 21.37
N GLY A 104 -10.12 -6.68 20.68
CA GLY A 104 -11.50 -6.22 20.86
C GLY A 104 -12.01 -5.20 19.84
N ASP A 105 -11.14 -4.60 19.02
CA ASP A 105 -11.56 -3.66 17.96
C ASP A 105 -12.22 -4.36 16.75
N PHE A 106 -12.06 -5.68 16.66
CA PHE A 106 -12.73 -6.52 15.67
C PHE A 106 -13.33 -7.77 16.34
N PRO A 107 -14.46 -7.63 17.05
CA PRO A 107 -15.04 -8.73 17.82
C PRO A 107 -15.50 -9.89 16.92
N GLU A 108 -15.82 -9.61 15.65
CA GLU A 108 -16.20 -10.62 14.65
C GLU A 108 -15.00 -11.42 14.12
N GLY A 109 -13.77 -10.93 14.31
CA GLY A 109 -12.56 -11.52 13.78
C GLY A 109 -12.41 -11.34 12.26
N PHE A 110 -11.18 -11.47 11.75
CA PHE A 110 -10.90 -11.34 10.33
C PHE A 110 -11.25 -12.63 9.60
N SER A 111 -11.83 -12.50 8.41
CA SER A 111 -12.08 -13.61 7.48
C SER A 111 -11.03 -13.68 6.38
N TRP A 112 -10.93 -14.83 5.70
CA TRP A 112 -10.11 -14.93 4.48
C TRP A 112 -10.63 -14.05 3.34
N GLN A 113 -11.93 -13.75 3.31
CA GLN A 113 -12.51 -12.80 2.37
C GLN A 113 -11.98 -11.37 2.62
N ASP A 114 -11.79 -10.98 3.87
CA ASP A 114 -11.18 -9.69 4.22
C ASP A 114 -9.73 -9.62 3.74
N ALA A 115 -8.97 -10.71 3.90
CA ALA A 115 -7.60 -10.80 3.43
C ALA A 115 -7.49 -10.69 1.89
N GLU A 116 -8.36 -11.39 1.15
CA GLU A 116 -8.44 -11.29 -0.31
C GLU A 116 -8.85 -9.89 -0.77
N THR A 117 -9.85 -9.31 -0.11
CA THR A 117 -10.31 -7.95 -0.39
C THR A 117 -9.21 -6.92 -0.15
N SER A 118 -8.45 -7.09 0.93
CA SER A 118 -7.29 -6.22 1.26
C SER A 118 -6.20 -6.33 0.20
N LEU A 119 -5.81 -7.54 -0.19
CA LEU A 119 -4.78 -7.71 -1.21
C LEU A 119 -5.22 -7.12 -2.56
N ASN A 120 -6.48 -7.32 -2.96
CA ASN A 120 -7.01 -6.76 -4.20
C ASN A 120 -7.00 -5.23 -4.20
N ALA A 121 -7.31 -4.59 -3.06
CA ALA A 121 -7.20 -3.14 -2.91
C ALA A 121 -5.74 -2.67 -3.02
N ALA A 122 -4.81 -3.36 -2.36
CA ALA A 122 -3.38 -3.05 -2.45
C ALA A 122 -2.81 -3.23 -3.87
N LEU A 123 -3.29 -4.22 -4.62
CA LEU A 123 -2.92 -4.44 -6.02
C LEU A 123 -3.40 -3.31 -6.94
N ARG A 124 -4.61 -2.78 -6.75
CA ARG A 124 -5.09 -1.60 -7.50
C ARG A 124 -4.23 -0.37 -7.23
N ILE A 125 -3.84 -0.14 -5.97
CA ILE A 125 -2.92 0.95 -5.59
C ILE A 125 -1.55 0.75 -6.24
N LYS A 126 -1.02 -0.49 -6.24
CA LYS A 126 0.23 -0.83 -6.94
C LYS A 126 0.14 -0.47 -8.42
N GLU A 127 -0.91 -0.91 -9.11
CA GLU A 127 -1.09 -0.65 -10.53
C GLU A 127 -1.14 0.85 -10.83
N PHE A 128 -1.92 1.61 -10.06
CA PHE A 128 -1.98 3.07 -10.16
C PHE A 128 -0.58 3.68 -10.02
N VAL A 129 0.13 3.37 -8.93
CA VAL A 129 1.45 3.94 -8.63
C VAL A 129 2.47 3.62 -9.72
N LEU A 130 2.57 2.36 -10.15
CA LEU A 130 3.52 1.96 -11.16
C LEU A 130 3.22 2.60 -12.51
N GLN A 131 1.95 2.77 -12.87
CA GLN A 131 1.57 3.51 -14.07
C GLN A 131 2.05 4.96 -14.02
N LYS A 132 1.87 5.67 -12.89
CA LYS A 132 2.33 7.06 -12.75
C LYS A 132 3.84 7.19 -12.83
N ILE A 133 4.58 6.36 -12.10
CA ILE A 133 6.05 6.36 -12.13
C ILE A 133 6.58 6.02 -13.53
N SER A 134 5.95 5.08 -14.25
CA SER A 134 6.39 4.68 -15.60
C SER A 134 6.12 5.72 -16.69
N LYS A 135 5.07 6.54 -16.58
CA LYS A 135 4.67 7.53 -17.59
C LYS A 135 5.54 8.79 -17.59
N SER A 136 6.37 8.96 -16.58
CA SER A 136 7.22 10.14 -16.40
C SER A 136 8.71 9.88 -16.71
N ASN A 137 9.03 8.68 -17.22
CA ASN A 137 10.31 8.36 -17.86
C ASN A 137 10.17 8.45 -19.38
#